data_AF-W7XLF4-F1
#
_entry.id   AF-W7XLF4-F1
#
_cell.length_a   1.000
_cell.length_b   1.000
_cell.length_c   1.000
_cell.angle_alpha   90.00
_cell.angle_beta   90.00
_cell.angle_gamma   90.00
#
_symmetry.space_group_name_H-M   'P 1'
#
loop_
_entity.id
_entity.type
_entity.pdbx_description
1 polymer ?
#
loop_
_entity_poly.entity_id
_entity_poly.type
_entity_poly.pdbx_seq_one_letter_code
_entity_poly.pdbx_strand_id
1 'polypeptide(L)'
;MIYQVIIFSAFILLSAAQLGALVNCPTQDCNSCDSFTGFLWQSGGSGQCQIVDCSSGSFPKQNLSDQFCGSCSSNAHYANQNGTQCIQIQQSCSSNSNLTDNICSLCNSQTPYASSDQTKCINSTASCSSTSGWTDSNCILCNPQKPFASLSGFSCVDSSISCSSSSGWSDADCAKCSPSSPYSNQLKTNCVASTQTCSSASNWTDYNCNLCNPSKPYAATDKNSCVASTISCSSVNGWNDSNCQLCSPSAPYSNIYQTGCVNSSIKCVGRDSTKANQVWTDNDCVQCYAAGYKASKDGYQCVDCNATTGMNNSQCALCNGTGQGANQYANSQGVCVAVNCDQQSGWVDSDCATCNQATPFASQNGSSCNTTTNSQILIIFIFIKFIFLLL
;
A
#
# COMPACT_ATOMS: atom_id res chain seq x y z
N MET A 1 75.07 36.34 67.66
CA MET A 1 73.88 36.89 66.97
C MET A 1 74.33 37.44 65.63
N ILE A 2 74.02 36.75 64.54
CA ILE A 2 74.37 37.14 63.17
C ILE A 2 73.12 37.79 62.57
N TYR A 3 73.21 39.08 62.21
CA TYR A 3 72.15 39.82 61.54
C TYR A 3 72.13 39.42 60.05
N GLN A 4 71.08 38.73 59.63
CA GLN A 4 70.74 38.54 58.21
C GLN A 4 70.17 39.85 57.66
N VAL A 5 70.88 40.45 56.71
CA VAL A 5 70.37 41.59 55.92
C VAL A 5 69.55 41.03 54.77
N ILE A 6 68.22 41.21 54.82
CA ILE A 6 67.29 40.91 53.72
C ILE A 6 67.25 42.14 52.81
N ILE A 7 67.85 42.04 51.62
CA ILE A 7 67.76 43.05 50.57
C ILE A 7 66.44 42.81 49.82
N PHE A 8 65.44 43.67 50.04
CA PHE A 8 64.25 43.76 49.20
C PHE A 8 64.59 44.51 47.92
N SER A 9 64.95 43.79 46.86
CA SER A 9 65.01 44.36 45.51
C SER A 9 63.58 44.57 44.99
N ALA A 10 63.12 45.82 45.03
CA ALA A 10 61.88 46.25 44.37
C ALA A 10 62.07 46.17 42.84
N PHE A 11 61.68 45.05 42.25
CA PHE A 11 61.53 44.94 40.79
C PHE A 11 60.33 45.80 40.37
N ILE A 12 60.60 47.02 39.91
CA ILE A 12 59.62 47.83 39.19
C ILE A 12 59.44 47.14 37.83
N LEU A 13 58.38 46.35 37.70
CA LEU A 13 57.94 45.82 36.41
C LEU A 13 57.40 46.99 35.59
N LEU A 14 58.25 47.61 34.77
CA LEU A 14 57.76 48.42 33.65
C LEU A 14 57.06 47.45 32.68
N SER A 15 55.73 47.38 32.78
CA SER A 15 54.90 46.79 31.73
C SER A 15 55.09 47.66 30.48
N ALA A 16 55.78 47.13 29.47
CA ALA A 16 55.87 47.79 28.18
C ALA A 16 54.46 47.96 27.60
N ALA A 17 54.14 49.15 27.10
CA ALA A 17 52.87 49.43 26.45
C ALA A 17 52.62 48.40 25.34
N GLN A 18 51.44 47.79 25.35
CA GLN A 18 51.06 46.80 24.35
C GLN A 18 50.36 47.50 23.20
N LEU A 19 51.11 47.92 22.19
CA LEU A 19 50.55 48.55 20.99
C LEU A 19 49.49 47.64 20.35
N GLY A 20 48.34 48.21 20.00
CA GLY A 20 47.27 47.48 19.31
C GLY A 20 47.65 47.15 17.85
N ALA A 21 46.96 46.18 17.27
CA ALA A 21 47.04 45.87 15.86
C ALA A 21 46.28 46.91 15.01
N LEU A 22 46.67 47.02 13.75
CA LEU A 22 46.04 47.90 12.75
C LEU A 22 44.67 47.36 12.35
N VAL A 23 43.65 48.23 12.39
CA VAL A 23 42.28 47.94 11.95
C VAL A 23 41.73 49.06 11.07
N ASN A 24 40.70 48.75 10.29
CA ASN A 24 39.98 49.74 9.48
C ASN A 24 38.79 50.28 10.28
N CYS A 25 38.74 51.59 10.49
CA CYS A 25 37.57 52.24 11.11
C CYS A 25 36.52 52.61 10.05
N PRO A 26 35.27 52.91 10.46
CA PRO A 26 34.18 53.22 9.53
C PRO A 26 34.54 54.34 8.55
N THR A 27 35.36 55.29 8.99
CA THR A 27 36.04 56.26 8.13
C THR A 27 37.55 56.12 8.32
N GLN A 28 38.34 56.68 7.40
CA GLN A 28 39.80 56.73 7.51
C GLN A 28 40.30 57.65 8.65
N ASP A 29 39.38 58.28 9.42
CA ASP A 29 39.68 59.04 10.62
C ASP A 29 39.55 58.15 11.88
N CYS A 30 40.61 58.09 12.69
CA CYS A 30 40.64 57.32 13.93
C CYS A 30 39.69 57.85 15.01
N ASN A 31 39.17 59.06 14.86
CA ASN A 31 38.09 59.58 15.71
C ASN A 31 36.73 58.92 15.41
N SER A 32 36.61 58.19 14.29
CA SER A 32 35.40 57.44 13.93
C SER A 32 35.37 56.01 14.48
N CYS A 33 36.47 55.54 15.07
CA CYS A 33 36.52 54.27 15.79
C CYS A 33 35.79 54.40 17.14
N ASP A 34 35.37 53.28 17.72
CA ASP A 34 34.66 53.29 19.01
C ASP A 34 35.56 53.81 20.14
N SER A 35 35.05 54.73 20.96
CA SER A 35 35.79 55.28 22.10
C SER A 35 35.48 54.52 23.39
N PHE A 36 36.51 54.01 24.05
CA PHE A 36 36.42 53.43 25.38
C PHE A 36 37.29 54.20 26.36
N THR A 37 36.78 54.45 27.57
CA THR A 37 37.53 55.16 28.61
C THR A 37 38.87 54.47 28.87
N GLY A 38 39.96 55.23 28.74
CA GLY A 38 41.32 54.75 28.94
C GLY A 38 42.02 54.27 27.66
N PHE A 39 41.32 54.06 26.55
CA PHE A 39 41.90 53.61 25.29
C PHE A 39 41.91 54.74 24.26
N LEU A 40 43.10 55.10 23.79
CA LEU A 40 43.30 56.14 22.77
C LEU A 40 43.61 55.49 21.42
N TRP A 41 42.86 55.89 20.40
CA TRP A 41 43.16 55.54 19.01
C TRP A 41 44.22 56.48 18.45
N GLN A 42 45.11 55.94 17.61
CA GLN A 42 46.06 56.71 16.82
C GLN A 42 46.12 56.18 15.39
N SER A 43 46.59 57.03 14.48
CA SER A 43 46.84 56.63 13.10
C SER A 43 47.99 55.64 13.03
N GLY A 44 47.75 54.52 12.36
CA GLY A 44 48.75 53.51 12.06
C GLY A 44 49.36 53.64 10.65
N GLY A 45 48.89 54.60 9.86
CA GLY A 45 49.25 54.77 8.44
C GLY A 45 48.25 54.10 7.49
N SER A 46 48.28 54.49 6.21
CA SER A 46 47.43 53.95 5.14
C SER A 46 45.90 53.97 5.41
N GLY A 47 45.44 54.92 6.24
CA GLY A 47 44.03 55.03 6.64
C GLY A 47 43.58 53.99 7.68
N GLN A 48 44.52 53.27 8.29
CA GLN A 48 44.26 52.32 9.38
C GLN A 48 44.53 52.97 10.74
N CYS A 49 43.87 52.45 11.77
CA CYS A 49 43.95 52.93 13.13
C CYS A 49 44.36 51.80 14.08
N GLN A 50 44.99 52.15 15.19
CA GLN A 50 45.36 51.21 16.25
C GLN A 50 45.23 51.89 17.61
N ILE A 51 45.03 51.10 18.66
CA ILE A 51 45.04 51.59 20.04
C ILE A 51 46.48 51.77 20.50
N VAL A 52 46.77 52.92 21.12
CA VAL A 52 48.12 53.32 21.57
C VAL A 52 48.71 52.31 22.57
N ASP A 53 47.89 51.83 23.51
CA ASP A 53 48.27 50.86 24.52
C ASP A 53 47.05 50.06 24.97
N CYS A 54 47.01 48.78 24.65
CA CYS A 54 45.94 47.86 25.03
C CYS A 54 46.00 47.44 26.51
N SER A 55 47.02 47.88 27.24
CA SER A 55 47.17 47.69 28.68
C SER A 55 46.83 48.94 29.51
N SER A 56 46.43 50.04 28.87
CA SER A 56 46.19 51.33 29.53
C SER A 56 44.96 51.38 30.44
N GLY A 57 44.07 50.40 30.35
CA GLY A 57 42.81 50.35 31.10
C GLY A 57 42.27 48.93 31.29
N SER A 58 41.21 48.81 32.09
CA SER A 58 40.47 47.56 32.20
C SER A 58 39.71 47.29 30.90
N PHE A 59 39.82 46.06 30.38
CA PHE A 59 39.15 45.67 29.15
C PHE A 59 37.62 45.90 29.26
N PRO A 60 36.99 46.63 28.31
CA PRO A 60 35.56 46.91 28.37
C PRO A 60 34.74 45.62 28.35
N LYS A 61 33.65 45.59 29.13
CA LYS A 61 32.77 44.40 29.25
C LYS A 61 31.51 44.48 28.39
N GLN A 62 31.27 45.61 27.73
CA GLN A 62 30.06 45.92 26.97
C GLN A 62 30.40 46.85 25.81
N ASN A 63 29.52 46.88 24.81
CA ASN A 63 29.65 47.70 23.59
C ASN A 63 30.94 47.46 22.80
N LEU A 64 31.58 46.30 22.95
CA LEU A 64 32.74 45.91 22.17
C LEU A 64 32.38 45.86 20.68
N SER A 65 33.32 46.27 19.84
CA SER A 65 33.24 46.22 18.39
C SER A 65 34.36 45.39 17.78
N ASP A 66 34.19 45.02 16.51
CA ASP A 66 35.22 44.32 15.75
C ASP A 66 36.52 45.13 15.65
N GLN A 67 36.43 46.46 15.55
CA GLN A 67 37.59 47.35 15.52
C GLN A 67 38.37 47.26 16.83
N PHE A 68 37.68 47.36 17.97
CA PHE A 68 38.33 47.28 19.28
C PHE A 68 38.94 45.90 19.52
N CYS A 69 38.17 44.84 19.24
CA CYS A 69 38.64 43.46 19.38
C CYS A 69 39.84 43.17 18.46
N GLY A 70 39.76 43.60 17.20
CA GLY A 70 40.84 43.45 16.23
C GLY A 70 42.12 44.17 16.62
N SER A 71 42.03 45.34 17.27
CA SER A 71 43.21 46.08 17.70
C SER A 71 43.82 45.53 18.99
N CYS A 72 43.04 45.25 20.03
CA CYS A 72 43.59 44.92 21.35
C CYS A 72 43.61 43.44 21.73
N SER A 73 43.00 42.55 20.96
CA SER A 73 43.05 41.12 21.23
C SER A 73 44.05 40.44 20.31
N SER A 74 45.07 39.79 20.90
CA SER A 74 46.09 39.07 20.13
C SER A 74 45.56 37.83 19.42
N ASN A 75 44.44 37.26 19.89
CA ASN A 75 43.89 36.00 19.38
C ASN A 75 42.41 36.07 18.99
N ALA A 76 41.70 37.18 19.23
CA ALA A 76 40.25 37.26 19.03
C ALA A 76 39.82 38.56 18.33
N HIS A 77 39.58 38.49 17.02
CA HIS A 77 39.49 39.69 16.17
C HIS A 77 38.09 40.31 16.07
N TYR A 78 37.05 39.65 16.58
CA TYR A 78 35.67 40.07 16.35
C TYR A 78 34.90 40.13 17.66
N ALA A 79 33.97 41.07 17.78
CA ALA A 79 33.04 41.13 18.90
C ALA A 79 31.89 40.14 18.69
N ASN A 80 31.40 39.53 19.77
CA ASN A 80 30.15 38.77 19.73
C ASN A 80 28.93 39.72 19.53
N GLN A 81 27.75 39.16 19.22
CA GLN A 81 26.56 39.99 18.93
C GLN A 81 26.09 40.84 20.11
N ASN A 82 26.39 40.43 21.35
CA ASN A 82 26.04 41.18 22.55
C ASN A 82 27.05 42.29 22.88
N GLY A 83 28.17 42.40 22.14
CA GLY A 83 29.24 43.35 22.42
C GLY A 83 29.92 43.15 23.78
N THR A 84 29.92 41.93 24.31
CA THR A 84 30.43 41.63 25.66
C THR A 84 31.75 40.88 25.67
N GLN A 85 32.12 40.24 24.57
CA GLN A 85 33.35 39.45 24.45
C GLN A 85 33.96 39.57 23.06
N CYS A 86 35.29 39.55 22.98
CA CYS A 86 36.02 39.31 21.74
C CYS A 86 36.22 37.81 21.54
N ILE A 87 35.89 37.31 20.35
CA ILE A 87 35.89 35.89 19.99
C ILE A 87 36.79 35.63 18.78
N GLN A 88 37.39 34.44 18.77
CA GLN A 88 38.29 33.99 17.70
C GLN A 88 37.49 33.26 16.61
N ILE A 89 37.11 34.00 15.58
CA ILE A 89 36.39 33.49 14.41
C ILE A 89 37.01 34.05 13.13
N GLN A 90 36.69 33.45 11.99
CA GLN A 90 37.29 33.82 10.70
C GLN A 90 36.65 35.07 10.06
N GLN A 91 35.49 35.50 10.55
CA GLN A 91 34.73 36.65 10.01
C GLN A 91 33.85 37.27 11.10
N SER A 92 33.39 38.50 10.87
CA SER A 92 32.50 39.23 11.79
C SER A 92 31.16 38.51 12.02
N CYS A 93 30.60 38.66 13.22
CA CYS A 93 29.24 38.26 13.55
C CYS A 93 28.15 39.03 12.81
N SER A 94 28.51 40.12 12.13
CA SER A 94 27.64 40.88 11.24
C SER A 94 27.71 40.44 9.77
N SER A 95 28.55 39.45 9.44
CA SER A 95 28.66 38.90 8.08
C SER A 95 27.33 38.27 7.63
N ASN A 96 27.01 38.44 6.34
CA ASN A 96 25.82 37.92 5.69
C ASN A 96 26.10 36.77 4.70
N SER A 97 27.30 36.19 4.76
CA SER A 97 27.70 35.06 3.91
C SER A 97 28.72 34.18 4.62
N ASN A 98 28.82 32.91 4.20
CA ASN A 98 29.77 31.92 4.71
C ASN A 98 29.71 31.70 6.24
N LEU A 99 28.54 31.92 6.85
CA LEU A 99 28.34 31.60 8.26
C LEU A 99 28.37 30.08 8.46
N THR A 100 29.04 29.64 9.52
CA THR A 100 29.10 28.25 9.96
C THR A 100 28.53 28.13 11.37
N ASP A 101 28.12 26.94 11.78
CA ASP A 101 27.64 26.70 13.15
C ASP A 101 28.66 27.13 14.21
N ASN A 102 29.96 26.90 13.95
CA ASN A 102 31.00 27.36 14.86
C ASN A 102 30.99 28.89 15.01
N ILE A 103 30.88 29.63 13.90
CA ILE A 103 30.75 31.10 13.93
C ILE A 103 29.50 31.50 14.71
N CYS A 104 28.34 30.92 14.39
CA CYS A 104 27.08 31.27 15.01
C CYS A 104 27.05 31.00 16.53
N SER A 105 27.53 29.83 16.96
CA SER A 105 27.61 29.46 18.38
C SER A 105 28.49 30.39 19.22
N LEU A 106 29.56 30.93 18.63
CA LEU A 106 30.46 31.88 19.29
C LEU A 106 29.91 33.31 19.26
N CYS A 107 29.24 33.68 18.15
CA CYS A 107 28.62 34.98 17.98
C CYS A 107 27.41 35.20 18.91
N ASN A 108 26.55 34.19 19.06
CA ASN A 108 25.37 34.25 19.91
C ASN A 108 24.88 32.84 20.28
N SER A 109 24.92 32.53 21.58
CA SER A 109 24.47 31.22 22.10
C SER A 109 22.97 30.96 21.93
N GLN A 110 22.15 31.99 21.69
CA GLN A 110 20.72 31.86 21.42
C GLN A 110 20.41 31.49 19.95
N THR A 111 21.35 31.71 19.04
CA THR A 111 21.22 31.36 17.62
C THR A 111 22.45 30.59 17.15
N PRO A 112 22.68 29.37 17.66
CA PRO A 112 23.98 28.71 17.54
C PRO A 112 24.25 28.09 16.15
N TYR A 113 23.26 28.03 15.25
CA TYR A 113 23.38 27.33 13.97
C TYR A 113 23.29 28.29 12.78
N ALA A 114 24.02 28.01 11.71
CA ALA A 114 23.93 28.75 10.46
C ALA A 114 22.74 28.24 9.62
N SER A 115 22.03 29.13 8.92
CA SER A 115 21.02 28.79 7.92
C SER A 115 21.62 27.99 6.76
N SER A 116 20.79 27.25 6.00
CA SER A 116 21.28 26.44 4.87
C SER A 116 21.94 27.27 3.75
N ASP A 117 21.54 28.53 3.60
CA ASP A 117 22.15 29.48 2.66
C ASP A 117 23.38 30.21 3.24
N GLN A 118 23.76 29.91 4.49
CA GLN A 118 24.90 30.49 5.22
C GLN A 118 24.86 32.01 5.36
N THR A 119 23.66 32.61 5.30
CA THR A 119 23.50 34.07 5.39
C THR A 119 23.11 34.57 6.77
N LYS A 120 22.57 33.70 7.65
CA LYS A 120 22.09 34.08 8.99
C LYS A 120 22.40 33.01 10.03
N CYS A 121 22.48 33.43 11.30
CA CYS A 121 22.43 32.54 12.45
C CYS A 121 21.00 32.39 12.96
N ILE A 122 20.60 31.18 13.31
CA ILE A 122 19.22 30.83 13.68
C ILE A 122 19.15 30.02 14.98
N ASN A 123 17.97 30.06 15.62
CA ASN A 123 17.67 29.28 16.82
C ASN A 123 16.90 27.99 16.46
N SER A 124 17.59 27.06 15.81
CA SER A 124 17.06 25.70 15.55
C SER A 124 17.45 24.77 16.69
N THR A 125 16.72 23.67 16.89
CA THR A 125 17.14 22.62 17.84
C THR A 125 18.19 21.66 17.28
N ALA A 126 18.45 21.75 15.97
CA ALA A 126 19.49 20.98 15.27
C ALA A 126 20.21 21.85 14.21
N SER A 127 21.47 21.50 13.92
CA SER A 127 22.24 22.12 12.83
C SER A 127 21.52 21.97 11.49
N CYS A 128 21.58 23.00 10.63
CA CYS A 128 21.04 22.92 9.27
C CYS A 128 21.83 22.00 8.34
N SER A 129 22.97 21.47 8.80
CA SER A 129 23.74 20.43 8.14
C SER A 129 23.42 19.01 8.64
N SER A 130 22.49 18.88 9.59
CA SER A 130 22.08 17.58 10.15
C SER A 130 21.43 16.68 9.10
N THR A 131 21.67 15.37 9.21
CA THR A 131 21.06 14.33 8.36
C THR A 131 19.81 13.70 8.99
N SER A 132 19.45 14.09 10.22
CA SER A 132 18.30 13.54 10.94
C SER A 132 17.77 14.49 12.01
N GLY A 133 16.60 14.18 12.57
CA GLY A 133 15.96 14.97 13.63
C GLY A 133 15.29 16.24 13.11
N TRP A 134 14.95 16.27 11.82
CA TRP A 134 14.23 17.39 11.23
C TRP A 134 12.81 17.48 11.76
N THR A 135 12.41 18.69 12.14
CA THR A 135 11.04 19.07 12.51
C THR A 135 10.62 20.23 11.62
N ASP A 136 9.32 20.46 11.45
CA ASP A 136 8.82 21.60 10.67
C ASP A 136 9.40 22.93 11.18
N SER A 137 9.50 23.09 12.50
CA SER A 137 10.12 24.26 13.13
C SER A 137 11.59 24.46 12.73
N ASN A 138 12.37 23.38 12.65
CA ASN A 138 13.77 23.48 12.21
C ASN A 138 13.85 23.71 10.70
N CYS A 139 12.98 23.08 9.92
CA CYS A 139 12.96 23.20 8.47
C CYS A 139 12.66 24.63 8.02
N ILE A 140 11.63 25.28 8.56
CA ILE A 140 11.32 26.67 8.21
C ILE A 140 12.45 27.65 8.57
N LEU A 141 13.17 27.40 9.68
CA LEU A 141 14.29 28.25 10.09
C LEU A 141 15.54 28.02 9.23
N CYS A 142 15.84 26.76 8.91
CA CYS A 142 17.01 26.40 8.11
C CYS A 142 16.82 26.70 6.61
N ASN A 143 15.64 26.41 6.07
CA ASN A 143 15.32 26.54 4.66
C ASN A 143 13.83 26.92 4.48
N PRO A 144 13.52 28.23 4.39
CA PRO A 144 12.14 28.70 4.22
C PRO A 144 11.41 28.19 2.96
N GLN A 145 12.15 27.74 1.93
CA GLN A 145 11.57 27.16 0.71
C GLN A 145 11.21 25.68 0.87
N LYS A 146 11.67 25.03 1.95
CA LYS A 146 11.36 23.62 2.29
C LYS A 146 10.90 23.56 3.74
N PRO A 147 9.71 24.08 4.04
CA PRO A 147 9.31 24.38 5.42
C PRO A 147 8.94 23.15 6.26
N PHE A 148 8.75 21.98 5.65
CA PHE A 148 8.22 20.79 6.33
C PHE A 148 9.25 19.68 6.42
N ALA A 149 9.31 18.98 7.55
CA ALA A 149 10.14 17.80 7.69
C ALA A 149 9.47 16.59 7.02
N SER A 150 10.23 15.79 6.28
CA SER A 150 9.76 14.51 5.73
C SER A 150 9.25 13.56 6.84
N LEU A 151 8.39 12.59 6.49
CA LEU A 151 7.85 11.61 7.45
C LEU A 151 8.93 10.77 8.16
N SER A 152 10.09 10.59 7.54
CA SER A 152 11.24 9.89 8.13
C SER A 152 12.11 10.77 9.04
N GLY A 153 11.88 12.09 9.06
CA GLY A 153 12.69 13.05 9.83
C GLY A 153 14.12 13.24 9.31
N PHE A 154 14.44 12.76 8.10
CA PHE A 154 15.80 12.84 7.52
C PHE A 154 16.03 14.04 6.60
N SER A 155 14.97 14.75 6.20
CA SER A 155 15.10 15.88 5.28
C SER A 155 13.97 16.89 5.45
N CYS A 156 14.19 18.10 4.93
CA CYS A 156 13.15 19.10 4.72
C CYS A 156 12.65 19.08 3.27
N VAL A 157 11.36 19.28 3.08
CA VAL A 157 10.66 19.16 1.80
C VAL A 157 9.74 20.34 1.54
N ASP A 158 9.52 20.64 0.26
CA ASP A 158 8.60 21.67 -0.22
C ASP A 158 7.21 21.07 -0.49
N SER A 159 6.59 20.51 0.55
CA SER A 159 5.20 20.02 0.47
C SER A 159 4.22 21.19 0.56
N SER A 160 3.01 21.05 0.04
CA SER A 160 1.97 22.09 0.19
C SER A 160 1.31 22.07 1.57
N ILE A 161 1.45 20.96 2.30
CA ILE A 161 0.99 20.75 3.67
C ILE A 161 2.12 20.14 4.53
N SER A 162 2.01 20.27 5.85
CA SER A 162 2.91 19.58 6.78
C SER A 162 2.86 18.07 6.55
N CYS A 163 4.02 17.42 6.53
CA CYS A 163 4.08 15.96 6.41
C CYS A 163 3.56 15.23 7.66
N SER A 164 3.26 15.97 8.74
CA SER A 164 2.57 15.46 9.93
C SER A 164 1.05 15.66 9.90
N SER A 165 0.51 16.20 8.80
CA SER A 165 -0.93 16.43 8.64
C SER A 165 -1.72 15.12 8.64
N SER A 166 -2.91 15.15 9.25
CA SER A 166 -3.87 14.04 9.26
C SER A 166 -4.84 14.03 8.07
N SER A 167 -4.82 15.08 7.25
CA SER A 167 -5.72 15.20 6.09
C SER A 167 -5.19 16.16 5.02
N GLY A 168 -5.82 16.15 3.85
CA GLY A 168 -5.51 17.06 2.74
C GLY A 168 -4.38 16.57 1.84
N TRP A 169 -3.91 15.34 2.02
CA TRP A 169 -2.82 14.77 1.23
C TRP A 169 -3.14 14.74 -0.27
N SER A 170 -2.13 15.03 -1.09
CA SER A 170 -2.10 14.78 -2.53
C SER A 170 -0.94 13.84 -2.88
N ASP A 171 -0.97 13.26 -4.08
CA ASP A 171 0.14 12.45 -4.59
C ASP A 171 1.46 13.26 -4.63
N ALA A 172 1.39 14.56 -4.94
CA ALA A 172 2.55 15.44 -4.96
C ALA A 172 3.15 15.64 -3.56
N ASP A 173 2.31 15.79 -2.54
CA ASP A 173 2.76 15.89 -1.15
C ASP A 173 3.33 14.56 -0.67
N CYS A 174 2.68 13.44 -1.00
CA CYS A 174 3.14 12.10 -0.63
C CYS A 174 4.50 11.77 -1.25
N ALA A 175 4.69 12.03 -2.54
CA ALA A 175 5.98 11.82 -3.20
C ALA A 175 7.13 12.62 -2.59
N LYS A 176 6.83 13.81 -2.02
CA LYS A 176 7.82 14.64 -1.33
C LYS A 176 8.04 14.17 0.11
N CYS A 177 6.98 13.96 0.88
CA CYS A 177 7.03 13.62 2.31
C CYS A 177 7.41 12.17 2.61
N SER A 178 7.04 11.23 1.74
CA SER A 178 7.31 9.78 1.87
C SER A 178 7.49 9.14 0.48
N PRO A 179 8.70 9.24 -0.12
CA PRO A 179 8.96 8.71 -1.46
C PRO A 179 8.69 7.21 -1.63
N SER A 180 8.73 6.42 -0.55
CA SER A 180 8.38 4.98 -0.57
C SER A 180 6.87 4.72 -0.57
N SER A 181 6.06 5.74 -0.29
CA SER A 181 4.59 5.73 -0.30
C SER A 181 4.07 6.94 -1.07
N PRO A 182 4.27 7.01 -2.40
CA PRO A 182 4.13 8.25 -3.15
C PRO A 182 2.69 8.67 -3.46
N TYR A 183 1.68 7.86 -3.12
CA TYR A 183 0.29 8.12 -3.49
C TYR A 183 -0.57 8.43 -2.26
N SER A 184 -1.48 9.39 -2.39
CA SER A 184 -2.48 9.67 -1.35
C SER A 184 -3.63 8.67 -1.45
N ASN A 185 -4.13 8.18 -0.32
CA ASN A 185 -5.33 7.34 -0.30
C ASN A 185 -6.59 8.13 -0.71
N GLN A 186 -7.71 7.44 -0.97
CA GLN A 186 -8.93 8.10 -1.43
C GLN A 186 -9.54 9.07 -0.42
N LEU A 187 -9.28 8.86 0.88
CA LEU A 187 -9.74 9.75 1.96
C LEU A 187 -8.83 10.96 2.17
N LYS A 188 -7.70 11.05 1.44
CA LYS A 188 -6.67 12.09 1.60
C LYS A 188 -6.13 12.20 3.03
N THR A 189 -6.13 11.10 3.78
CA THR A 189 -5.69 11.05 5.17
C THR A 189 -4.26 10.56 5.32
N ASN A 190 -3.80 9.69 4.41
CA ASN A 190 -2.49 9.05 4.49
C ASN A 190 -1.85 8.88 3.11
N CYS A 191 -0.53 8.73 3.11
CA CYS A 191 0.25 8.27 1.97
C CYS A 191 0.40 6.75 1.98
N VAL A 192 0.34 6.12 0.81
CA VAL A 192 0.35 4.66 0.66
C VAL A 192 1.33 4.20 -0.42
N ALA A 193 1.92 3.03 -0.19
CA ALA A 193 2.84 2.36 -1.11
C ALA A 193 2.09 1.56 -2.21
N SER A 194 1.05 2.15 -2.79
CA SER A 194 0.35 1.56 -3.93
C SER A 194 1.28 1.52 -5.14
N THR A 195 1.06 0.58 -6.06
CA THR A 195 1.81 0.51 -7.33
C THR A 195 1.31 1.52 -8.37
N GLN A 196 0.17 2.17 -8.11
CA GLN A 196 -0.44 3.21 -8.94
C GLN A 196 -1.20 4.23 -8.08
N THR A 197 -1.51 5.41 -8.65
CA THR A 197 -2.33 6.42 -7.96
C THR A 197 -3.70 5.88 -7.53
N CYS A 198 -4.14 6.28 -6.33
CA CYS A 198 -5.44 5.89 -5.80
C CYS A 198 -6.63 6.56 -6.51
N SER A 199 -6.34 7.47 -7.43
CA SER A 199 -7.30 8.10 -8.35
C SER A 199 -7.36 7.40 -9.71
N SER A 200 -6.71 6.24 -9.87
CA SER A 200 -6.72 5.49 -11.13
C SER A 200 -8.12 5.00 -11.51
N ALA A 201 -8.41 5.01 -12.81
CA ALA A 201 -9.68 4.51 -13.35
C ALA A 201 -9.67 3.01 -13.68
N SER A 202 -8.50 2.36 -13.73
CA SER A 202 -8.37 0.95 -14.13
C SER A 202 -7.11 0.28 -13.56
N ASN A 203 -6.93 -1.00 -13.90
CA ASN A 203 -5.82 -1.84 -13.46
C ASN A 203 -5.75 -2.03 -11.94
N TRP A 204 -6.89 -1.93 -11.26
CA TRP A 204 -6.98 -2.19 -9.84
C TRP A 204 -6.59 -3.64 -9.53
N THR A 205 -5.86 -3.80 -8.44
CA THR A 205 -5.51 -5.09 -7.82
C THR A 205 -5.98 -5.05 -6.37
N ASP A 206 -6.21 -6.20 -5.77
CA ASP A 206 -6.59 -6.28 -4.35
C ASP A 206 -5.57 -5.58 -3.45
N TYR A 207 -4.28 -5.68 -3.78
CA TYR A 207 -3.22 -4.96 -3.08
C TYR A 207 -3.42 -3.43 -3.13
N ASN A 208 -3.61 -2.87 -4.32
CA ASN A 208 -3.83 -1.43 -4.49
C ASN A 208 -5.15 -0.99 -3.85
N CYS A 209 -6.23 -1.78 -3.99
CA CYS A 209 -7.53 -1.48 -3.40
C CYS A 209 -7.47 -1.44 -1.87
N ASN A 210 -6.85 -2.43 -1.25
CA ASN A 210 -6.69 -2.47 0.20
C ASN A 210 -5.90 -1.27 0.75
N LEU A 211 -4.87 -0.81 0.04
CA LEU A 211 -4.10 0.37 0.43
C LEU A 211 -4.89 1.68 0.19
N CYS A 212 -5.46 1.85 -1.00
CA CYS A 212 -6.11 3.08 -1.42
C CYS A 212 -7.50 3.29 -0.82
N ASN A 213 -8.24 2.20 -0.58
CA ASN A 213 -9.58 2.17 -0.03
C ASN A 213 -9.80 0.93 0.87
N PRO A 214 -9.39 0.99 2.14
CA PRO A 214 -9.56 -0.14 3.07
C PRO A 214 -11.01 -0.62 3.26
N SER A 215 -12.00 0.24 3.01
CA SER A 215 -13.43 -0.14 3.07
C SER A 215 -13.91 -0.92 1.83
N LYS A 216 -13.13 -0.90 0.75
CA LYS A 216 -13.37 -1.61 -0.51
C LYS A 216 -12.08 -2.33 -0.92
N PRO A 217 -11.68 -3.39 -0.21
CA PRO A 217 -10.32 -3.92 -0.30
C PRO A 217 -10.04 -4.76 -1.55
N TYR A 218 -11.05 -5.12 -2.35
CA TYR A 218 -10.90 -6.04 -3.47
C TYR A 218 -11.13 -5.34 -4.81
N ALA A 219 -10.33 -5.68 -5.82
CA ALA A 219 -10.54 -5.19 -7.17
C ALA A 219 -11.68 -5.96 -7.84
N ALA A 220 -12.59 -5.26 -8.53
CA ALA A 220 -13.62 -5.88 -9.35
C ALA A 220 -12.99 -6.73 -10.47
N THR A 221 -13.76 -7.67 -11.03
CA THR A 221 -13.27 -8.60 -12.06
C THR A 221 -12.79 -7.88 -13.33
N ASP A 222 -13.41 -6.74 -13.67
CA ASP A 222 -13.01 -5.89 -14.80
C ASP A 222 -11.81 -4.98 -14.50
N LYS A 223 -11.32 -4.97 -13.25
CA LYS A 223 -10.23 -4.15 -12.73
C LYS A 223 -10.44 -2.63 -12.84
N ASN A 224 -11.68 -2.18 -13.04
CA ASN A 224 -11.99 -0.75 -13.17
C ASN A 224 -12.37 -0.09 -11.84
N SER A 225 -12.61 -0.88 -10.79
CA SER A 225 -12.99 -0.35 -9.49
C SER A 225 -12.57 -1.25 -8.33
N CYS A 226 -12.61 -0.69 -7.13
CA CYS A 226 -12.49 -1.41 -5.87
C CYS A 226 -13.88 -1.59 -5.24
N VAL A 227 -14.12 -2.75 -4.63
CA VAL A 227 -15.44 -3.17 -4.12
C VAL A 227 -15.36 -3.71 -2.69
N ALA A 228 -16.46 -3.57 -1.95
CA ALA A 228 -16.62 -4.05 -0.58
C ALA A 228 -17.14 -5.49 -0.52
N SER A 229 -16.58 -6.38 -1.34
CA SER A 229 -16.91 -7.81 -1.29
C SER A 229 -16.39 -8.44 0.01
N THR A 230 -17.00 -9.53 0.47
CA THR A 230 -16.49 -10.28 1.65
C THR A 230 -15.36 -11.25 1.29
N ILE A 231 -15.12 -11.45 -0.01
CA ILE A 231 -14.04 -12.28 -0.57
C ILE A 231 -13.35 -11.54 -1.72
N SER A 232 -12.12 -11.94 -2.08
CA SER A 232 -11.48 -11.47 -3.30
C SER A 232 -12.32 -11.82 -4.54
N CYS A 233 -12.43 -10.89 -5.49
CA CYS A 233 -13.11 -11.14 -6.77
C CYS A 233 -12.33 -12.10 -7.68
N SER A 234 -11.14 -12.54 -7.25
CA SER A 234 -10.36 -13.61 -7.87
C SER A 234 -10.47 -14.96 -7.12
N SER A 235 -11.31 -15.03 -6.08
CA SER A 235 -11.54 -16.27 -5.33
C SER A 235 -12.13 -17.37 -6.20
N VAL A 236 -11.76 -18.62 -5.90
CA VAL A 236 -12.27 -19.82 -6.56
C VAL A 236 -13.46 -20.46 -5.84
N ASN A 237 -13.80 -19.98 -4.64
CA ASN A 237 -14.90 -20.48 -3.82
C ASN A 237 -15.50 -19.40 -2.91
N GLY A 238 -16.63 -19.73 -2.27
CA GLY A 238 -17.30 -18.85 -1.30
C GLY A 238 -18.15 -17.75 -1.94
N TRP A 239 -18.43 -17.86 -3.25
CA TRP A 239 -19.26 -16.90 -3.96
C TRP A 239 -20.70 -16.93 -3.45
N ASN A 240 -21.31 -15.76 -3.38
CA ASN A 240 -22.72 -15.55 -3.13
C ASN A 240 -23.20 -14.39 -4.01
N ASP A 241 -24.51 -14.21 -4.13
CA ASP A 241 -25.09 -13.19 -5.02
C ASP A 241 -24.62 -11.77 -4.66
N SER A 242 -24.44 -11.45 -3.37
CA SER A 242 -23.94 -10.13 -2.95
C SER A 242 -22.52 -9.87 -3.44
N ASN A 243 -21.64 -10.86 -3.32
CA ASN A 243 -20.26 -10.76 -3.81
C ASN A 243 -20.24 -10.70 -5.34
N CYS A 244 -21.10 -11.44 -6.04
CA CYS A 244 -21.20 -11.39 -7.49
C CYS A 244 -21.69 -10.04 -8.01
N GLN A 245 -22.72 -9.45 -7.40
CA GLN A 245 -23.20 -8.12 -7.75
C GLN A 245 -22.12 -7.04 -7.61
N LEU A 246 -21.26 -7.17 -6.59
CA LEU A 246 -20.16 -6.24 -6.36
C LEU A 246 -19.01 -6.49 -7.34
N CYS A 247 -18.54 -7.73 -7.45
CA CYS A 247 -17.34 -8.08 -8.22
C CYS A 247 -17.56 -8.15 -9.74
N SER A 248 -18.74 -8.57 -10.18
CA SER A 248 -19.09 -8.80 -11.58
C SER A 248 -20.55 -8.41 -11.86
N PRO A 249 -20.85 -7.10 -12.00
CA PRO A 249 -22.23 -6.62 -12.19
C PRO A 249 -22.95 -7.20 -13.41
N SER A 250 -22.22 -7.65 -14.44
CA SER A 250 -22.78 -8.32 -15.62
C SER A 250 -23.11 -9.81 -15.40
N ALA A 251 -22.69 -10.37 -14.27
CA ALA A 251 -22.95 -11.74 -13.86
C ALA A 251 -23.33 -11.76 -12.36
N PRO A 252 -24.51 -11.26 -11.98
CA PRO A 252 -24.80 -10.88 -10.59
C PRO A 252 -25.13 -12.07 -9.66
N TYR A 253 -25.15 -13.31 -10.16
CA TYR A 253 -25.59 -14.47 -9.37
C TYR A 253 -24.46 -15.46 -9.17
N SER A 254 -24.37 -16.07 -8.00
CA SER A 254 -23.46 -17.19 -7.75
C SER A 254 -23.98 -18.45 -8.41
N ASN A 255 -23.11 -19.26 -9.02
CA ASN A 255 -23.46 -20.60 -9.47
C ASN A 255 -23.80 -21.53 -8.27
N ILE A 256 -24.35 -22.71 -8.55
CA ILE A 256 -24.81 -23.64 -7.51
C ILE A 256 -23.67 -24.18 -6.64
N TYR A 257 -22.46 -24.24 -7.20
CA TYR A 257 -21.25 -24.73 -6.53
C TYR A 257 -20.48 -23.63 -5.77
N GLN A 258 -20.96 -22.39 -5.83
CA GLN A 258 -20.32 -21.21 -5.22
C GLN A 258 -18.86 -21.00 -5.64
N THR A 259 -18.52 -21.41 -6.86
CA THR A 259 -17.16 -21.31 -7.42
C THR A 259 -16.99 -20.11 -8.36
N GLY A 260 -18.07 -19.43 -8.72
CA GLY A 260 -18.01 -18.25 -9.56
C GLY A 260 -19.36 -17.59 -9.77
N CYS A 261 -19.32 -16.49 -10.52
CA CYS A 261 -20.47 -15.66 -10.85
C CYS A 261 -20.95 -15.89 -12.27
N VAL A 262 -22.26 -15.86 -12.47
CA VAL A 262 -22.91 -16.24 -13.72
C VAL A 262 -24.02 -15.27 -14.08
N ASN A 263 -24.24 -15.10 -15.39
CA ASN A 263 -25.30 -14.25 -15.92
C ASN A 263 -26.57 -15.07 -16.18
N SER A 264 -27.08 -15.70 -15.11
CA SER A 264 -28.41 -16.31 -15.15
C SER A 264 -29.47 -15.22 -15.07
N SER A 265 -30.67 -15.49 -15.59
CA SER A 265 -31.80 -14.56 -15.52
C SER A 265 -32.24 -14.28 -14.08
N ILE A 266 -31.92 -15.18 -13.13
CA ILE A 266 -32.31 -15.12 -11.72
C ILE A 266 -31.26 -15.87 -10.87
N LYS A 267 -31.25 -15.69 -9.55
CA LYS A 267 -30.35 -16.43 -8.64
C LYS A 267 -30.38 -17.94 -8.85
N CYS A 268 -29.22 -18.59 -8.79
CA CYS A 268 -29.11 -20.04 -8.87
C CYS A 268 -29.40 -20.70 -7.51
N VAL A 269 -28.78 -20.17 -6.46
CA VAL A 269 -28.88 -20.73 -5.10
C VAL A 269 -30.20 -20.29 -4.45
N GLY A 270 -30.93 -21.25 -3.89
CA GLY A 270 -32.21 -20.98 -3.22
C GLY A 270 -33.29 -20.44 -4.16
N ARG A 271 -33.21 -20.81 -5.45
CA ARG A 271 -34.28 -20.56 -6.44
C ARG A 271 -35.53 -21.36 -6.04
N ASP A 272 -36.68 -20.69 -6.06
CA ASP A 272 -37.98 -21.29 -5.74
C ASP A 272 -38.75 -21.51 -7.03
N SER A 273 -38.55 -22.67 -7.64
CA SER A 273 -39.10 -22.97 -8.96
C SER A 273 -40.62 -23.11 -8.98
N THR A 274 -41.29 -23.15 -7.82
CA THR A 274 -42.76 -23.13 -7.73
C THR A 274 -43.35 -21.77 -8.12
N LYS A 275 -42.54 -20.71 -8.11
CA LYS A 275 -42.94 -19.38 -8.55
C LYS A 275 -42.78 -19.27 -10.06
N ALA A 276 -43.84 -18.86 -10.75
CA ALA A 276 -43.87 -18.77 -12.21
C ALA A 276 -42.74 -17.90 -12.80
N ASN A 277 -42.24 -16.91 -12.05
CA ASN A 277 -41.14 -16.04 -12.46
C ASN A 277 -39.75 -16.57 -12.04
N GLN A 278 -39.65 -17.80 -11.55
CA GLN A 278 -38.42 -18.46 -11.09
C GLN A 278 -38.21 -19.85 -11.68
N VAL A 279 -38.91 -20.15 -12.78
CA VAL A 279 -38.66 -21.37 -13.53
C VAL A 279 -37.28 -21.36 -14.18
N TRP A 280 -36.67 -22.53 -14.29
CA TRP A 280 -35.39 -22.72 -14.97
C TRP A 280 -35.57 -22.65 -16.48
N THR A 281 -34.64 -21.95 -17.14
CA THR A 281 -34.43 -22.02 -18.58
C THR A 281 -33.19 -22.85 -18.90
N ASP A 282 -33.08 -23.38 -20.11
CA ASP A 282 -31.87 -24.11 -20.52
C ASP A 282 -30.60 -23.26 -20.35
N ASN A 283 -30.70 -21.96 -20.68
CA ASN A 283 -29.59 -21.03 -20.47
C ASN A 283 -29.25 -20.91 -18.98
N ASP A 284 -30.23 -20.79 -18.08
CA ASP A 284 -29.95 -20.74 -16.64
C ASP A 284 -29.31 -22.03 -16.14
N CYS A 285 -29.76 -23.19 -16.63
CA CYS A 285 -29.20 -24.47 -16.22
C CYS A 285 -27.74 -24.60 -16.61
N VAL A 286 -27.39 -24.22 -17.84
CA VAL A 286 -25.99 -24.21 -18.30
C VAL A 286 -25.14 -23.24 -17.49
N GLN A 287 -25.66 -22.05 -17.21
CA GLN A 287 -24.95 -21.03 -16.44
C GLN A 287 -24.75 -21.45 -14.97
N CYS A 288 -25.82 -21.90 -14.31
CA CYS A 288 -25.81 -22.17 -12.86
C CYS A 288 -25.15 -23.49 -12.46
N TYR A 289 -25.11 -24.49 -13.34
CA TYR A 289 -24.50 -25.80 -13.07
C TYR A 289 -23.23 -25.98 -13.91
N ALA A 290 -23.39 -26.41 -15.16
CA ALA A 290 -22.34 -26.61 -16.13
C ALA A 290 -22.95 -26.88 -17.53
N ALA A 291 -22.10 -26.90 -18.55
CA ALA A 291 -22.49 -27.40 -19.86
C ALA A 291 -23.04 -28.85 -19.77
N GLY A 292 -24.14 -29.11 -20.46
CA GLY A 292 -24.85 -30.40 -20.45
C GLY A 292 -26.09 -30.43 -19.55
N TYR A 293 -26.34 -29.38 -18.75
CA TYR A 293 -27.60 -29.27 -18.01
C TYR A 293 -28.70 -28.65 -18.87
N LYS A 294 -29.92 -29.19 -18.81
CA LYS A 294 -31.13 -28.64 -19.47
C LYS A 294 -32.25 -28.42 -18.45
N ALA A 295 -33.12 -27.44 -18.68
CA ALA A 295 -34.29 -27.26 -17.85
C ALA A 295 -35.32 -28.36 -18.16
N SER A 296 -35.97 -28.87 -17.11
CA SER A 296 -37.13 -29.75 -17.30
C SER A 296 -38.24 -29.02 -18.06
N LYS A 297 -39.16 -29.77 -18.69
CA LYS A 297 -40.25 -29.20 -19.49
C LYS A 297 -41.16 -28.24 -18.70
N ASP A 298 -41.30 -28.49 -17.40
CA ASP A 298 -42.03 -27.64 -16.44
C ASP A 298 -41.16 -26.52 -15.82
N GLY A 299 -39.85 -26.52 -16.12
CA GLY A 299 -38.89 -25.57 -15.59
C GLY A 299 -38.62 -25.71 -14.09
N TYR A 300 -39.05 -26.81 -13.45
CA TYR A 300 -38.89 -26.96 -12.00
C TYR A 300 -37.48 -27.36 -11.56
N GLN A 301 -36.70 -27.96 -12.45
CA GLN A 301 -35.34 -28.43 -12.15
C GLN A 301 -34.43 -28.37 -13.37
N CYS A 302 -33.13 -28.40 -13.13
CA CYS A 302 -32.13 -28.69 -14.16
C CYS A 302 -31.79 -30.18 -14.14
N VAL A 303 -31.74 -30.78 -15.33
CA VAL A 303 -31.42 -32.18 -15.56
C VAL A 303 -30.02 -32.27 -16.14
N ASP A 304 -29.16 -33.07 -15.54
CA ASP A 304 -27.83 -33.38 -16.07
C ASP A 304 -27.95 -34.36 -17.24
N CYS A 305 -27.83 -33.86 -18.48
CA CYS A 305 -27.88 -34.71 -19.67
C CYS A 305 -26.60 -35.49 -19.94
N ASN A 306 -25.56 -35.30 -19.13
CA ASN A 306 -24.34 -36.11 -19.16
C ASN A 306 -24.39 -37.25 -18.13
N ALA A 307 -25.46 -37.35 -17.33
CA ALA A 307 -25.63 -38.44 -16.39
C ALA A 307 -25.65 -39.78 -17.15
N THR A 308 -24.78 -40.70 -16.73
CA THR A 308 -24.68 -42.03 -17.33
C THR A 308 -25.62 -43.04 -16.67
N THR A 309 -26.20 -42.70 -15.53
CA THR A 309 -27.12 -43.56 -14.76
C THR A 309 -28.17 -42.71 -14.04
N GLY A 310 -29.22 -43.36 -13.54
CA GLY A 310 -30.25 -42.74 -12.71
C GLY A 310 -31.22 -41.81 -13.44
N MET A 311 -31.16 -41.71 -14.78
CA MET A 311 -32.14 -40.97 -15.55
C MET A 311 -33.46 -41.75 -15.67
N ASN A 312 -34.57 -41.04 -15.79
CA ASN A 312 -35.87 -41.60 -16.16
C ASN A 312 -36.23 -41.29 -17.63
N ASN A 313 -37.33 -41.84 -18.13
CA ASN A 313 -37.74 -41.63 -19.54
C ASN A 313 -37.94 -40.16 -19.90
N SER A 314 -38.53 -39.35 -19.00
CA SER A 314 -38.77 -37.93 -19.33
C SER A 314 -37.46 -37.14 -19.41
N GLN A 315 -36.48 -37.48 -18.58
CA GLN A 315 -35.13 -36.93 -18.63
C GLN A 315 -34.38 -37.40 -19.88
N CYS A 316 -34.44 -38.68 -20.24
CA CYS A 316 -33.80 -39.20 -21.45
C CYS A 316 -34.37 -38.56 -22.72
N ALA A 317 -35.69 -38.42 -22.81
CA ALA A 317 -36.36 -37.73 -23.90
C ALA A 317 -35.98 -36.23 -23.99
N LEU A 318 -35.89 -35.55 -22.86
CA LEU A 318 -35.42 -34.15 -22.78
C LEU A 318 -33.99 -34.00 -23.32
N CYS A 319 -33.11 -34.93 -22.95
CA CYS A 319 -31.70 -34.84 -23.23
C CYS A 319 -31.35 -35.24 -24.67
N ASN A 320 -31.92 -36.35 -25.17
CA ASN A 320 -31.58 -36.95 -26.47
C ASN A 320 -32.61 -36.66 -27.59
N GLY A 321 -33.73 -36.01 -27.27
CA GLY A 321 -34.83 -35.75 -28.20
C GLY A 321 -35.82 -36.90 -28.32
N THR A 322 -36.89 -36.69 -29.09
CA THR A 322 -38.04 -37.64 -29.20
C THR A 322 -38.18 -38.27 -30.59
N GLY A 323 -37.12 -38.23 -31.42
CA GLY A 323 -37.13 -38.83 -32.76
C GLY A 323 -37.03 -40.36 -32.73
N GLN A 324 -37.41 -41.03 -33.82
CA GLN A 324 -37.13 -42.46 -33.96
C GLN A 324 -35.62 -42.71 -33.91
N GLY A 325 -35.21 -43.67 -33.09
CA GLY A 325 -33.79 -43.97 -32.85
C GLY A 325 -33.09 -43.05 -31.84
N ALA A 326 -33.78 -42.06 -31.27
CA ALA A 326 -33.25 -41.28 -30.16
C ALA A 326 -33.23 -42.11 -28.86
N ASN A 327 -32.21 -41.90 -28.03
CA ASN A 327 -32.09 -42.52 -26.71
C ASN A 327 -33.05 -41.88 -25.69
N GLN A 328 -34.35 -42.02 -25.92
CA GLN A 328 -35.39 -41.31 -25.17
C GLN A 328 -35.93 -42.08 -23.96
N TYR A 329 -35.54 -43.34 -23.77
CA TYR A 329 -36.03 -44.19 -22.68
C TYR A 329 -34.90 -44.53 -21.72
N ALA A 330 -35.20 -44.68 -20.44
CA ALA A 330 -34.25 -45.12 -19.44
C ALA A 330 -34.36 -46.63 -19.23
N ASN A 331 -33.22 -47.32 -19.18
CA ASN A 331 -33.18 -48.72 -18.74
C ASN A 331 -33.23 -48.83 -17.20
N SER A 332 -33.16 -50.05 -16.65
CA SER A 332 -33.21 -50.29 -15.20
C SER A 332 -32.09 -49.64 -14.38
N GLN A 333 -30.99 -49.24 -15.02
CA GLN A 333 -29.87 -48.51 -14.41
C GLN A 333 -30.00 -46.98 -14.60
N GLY A 334 -31.03 -46.53 -15.33
CA GLY A 334 -31.22 -45.15 -15.72
C GLY A 334 -30.25 -44.65 -16.81
N VAL A 335 -29.75 -45.57 -17.64
CA VAL A 335 -28.99 -45.25 -18.86
C VAL A 335 -30.00 -44.98 -19.98
N CYS A 336 -29.79 -43.93 -20.76
CA CYS A 336 -30.67 -43.61 -21.88
C CYS A 336 -30.43 -44.54 -23.09
N VAL A 337 -31.49 -45.16 -23.58
CA VAL A 337 -31.53 -46.16 -24.66
C VAL A 337 -32.67 -45.86 -25.64
N ALA A 338 -32.56 -46.35 -26.87
CA ALA A 338 -33.57 -46.14 -27.91
C ALA A 338 -34.81 -47.03 -27.78
N VAL A 339 -34.73 -48.09 -26.96
CA VAL A 339 -35.79 -49.09 -26.76
C VAL A 339 -36.71 -48.66 -25.62
N ASN A 340 -38.04 -48.75 -25.82
CA ASN A 340 -39.01 -48.44 -24.78
C ASN A 340 -39.03 -49.52 -23.69
N CYS A 341 -38.32 -49.27 -22.59
CA CYS A 341 -38.22 -50.25 -21.51
C CYS A 341 -39.49 -50.46 -20.68
N ASP A 342 -40.53 -49.64 -20.91
CA ASP A 342 -41.85 -49.78 -20.30
C ASP A 342 -42.86 -50.51 -21.21
N GLN A 343 -42.42 -51.06 -22.35
CA GLN A 343 -43.31 -51.79 -23.25
C GLN A 343 -43.89 -53.05 -22.57
N GLN A 344 -45.19 -53.27 -22.74
CA GLN A 344 -45.89 -54.42 -22.12
C GLN A 344 -45.84 -55.70 -22.98
N SER A 345 -45.43 -55.58 -24.25
CA SER A 345 -45.38 -56.68 -25.20
C SER A 345 -44.43 -56.36 -26.35
N GLY A 346 -43.99 -57.37 -27.09
CA GLY A 346 -43.12 -57.21 -28.24
C GLY A 346 -41.63 -57.27 -27.90
N TRP A 347 -41.29 -57.73 -26.69
CA TRP A 347 -39.90 -57.90 -26.26
C TRP A 347 -39.15 -58.89 -27.13
N VAL A 348 -37.97 -58.48 -27.60
CA VAL A 348 -36.94 -59.36 -28.17
C VAL A 348 -35.71 -59.39 -27.26
N ASP A 349 -34.84 -60.40 -27.40
CA ASP A 349 -33.66 -60.57 -26.53
C ASP A 349 -32.76 -59.32 -26.52
N SER A 350 -32.61 -58.63 -27.66
CA SER A 350 -31.84 -57.37 -27.73
C SER A 350 -32.44 -56.26 -26.87
N ASP A 351 -33.76 -56.18 -26.82
CA ASP A 351 -34.49 -55.19 -26.02
C ASP A 351 -34.33 -55.51 -24.54
N CYS A 352 -34.49 -56.79 -24.16
CA CYS A 352 -34.32 -57.26 -22.78
C CYS A 352 -32.90 -57.02 -22.27
N ALA A 353 -31.87 -57.34 -23.05
CA ALA A 353 -30.48 -57.08 -22.68
C ALA A 353 -30.18 -55.57 -22.52
N THR A 354 -30.82 -54.73 -23.34
CA THR A 354 -30.66 -53.26 -23.28
C THR A 354 -31.38 -52.66 -22.08
N CYS A 355 -32.61 -53.12 -21.80
CA CYS A 355 -33.49 -52.57 -20.76
C CYS A 355 -33.23 -53.13 -19.37
N ASN A 356 -32.77 -54.38 -19.26
CA ASN A 356 -32.47 -55.00 -17.98
C ASN A 356 -31.38 -56.09 -18.12
N GLN A 357 -30.14 -55.74 -17.79
CA GLN A 357 -28.99 -56.66 -17.84
C GLN A 357 -29.16 -57.90 -16.95
N ALA A 358 -30.01 -57.85 -15.91
CA ALA A 358 -30.28 -59.01 -15.06
C ALA A 358 -31.23 -60.03 -15.71
N THR A 359 -32.06 -59.61 -16.67
CA THR A 359 -33.01 -60.46 -17.39
C THR A 359 -32.86 -60.27 -18.90
N PRO A 360 -31.78 -60.78 -19.53
CA PRO A 360 -31.45 -60.43 -20.91
C PRO A 360 -32.25 -61.19 -21.98
N PHE A 361 -33.17 -62.09 -21.59
CA PHE A 361 -33.87 -62.97 -22.55
C PHE A 361 -35.38 -62.71 -22.57
N ALA A 362 -35.98 -62.57 -23.75
CA ALA A 362 -37.42 -62.41 -23.89
C ALA A 362 -38.17 -63.75 -23.67
N SER A 363 -39.37 -63.65 -23.12
CA SER A 363 -40.35 -64.74 -23.08
C SER A 363 -40.80 -65.13 -24.50
N GLN A 364 -41.27 -66.38 -24.68
CA GLN A 364 -41.64 -66.90 -25.99
C GLN A 364 -42.80 -66.14 -26.66
N ASN A 365 -43.69 -65.55 -25.85
CA ASN A 365 -44.78 -64.69 -26.30
C ASN A 365 -44.41 -63.20 -26.32
N GLY A 366 -43.16 -62.84 -25.97
CA GLY A 366 -42.66 -61.47 -25.94
C GLY A 366 -43.34 -60.56 -24.91
N SER A 367 -43.97 -61.09 -23.86
CA SER A 367 -44.67 -60.29 -22.84
C SER A 367 -43.79 -59.86 -21.66
N SER A 368 -42.65 -60.52 -21.44
CA SER A 368 -41.72 -60.26 -20.34
C SER A 368 -40.28 -60.63 -20.67
N CYS A 369 -39.33 -60.17 -19.85
CA CYS A 369 -37.91 -60.56 -19.87
C CYS A 369 -37.56 -61.48 -18.69
N ASN A 370 -36.71 -62.47 -18.92
CA ASN A 370 -36.34 -63.56 -18.00
C ASN A 370 -34.81 -63.66 -17.83
N THR A 371 -34.37 -64.24 -16.72
CA THR A 371 -32.94 -64.43 -16.37
C THR A 371 -32.25 -65.54 -17.17
N THR A 372 -33.01 -66.54 -17.64
CA THR A 372 -32.50 -67.69 -18.39
C THR A 372 -33.28 -67.90 -19.68
N THR A 373 -32.59 -68.37 -20.71
CA THR A 373 -33.21 -68.75 -21.98
C THR A 373 -34.16 -69.94 -21.79
N ASN A 374 -35.34 -69.90 -22.41
CA ASN A 374 -36.29 -71.02 -22.43
C ASN A 374 -35.66 -72.34 -22.91
N SER A 375 -34.60 -72.29 -23.74
CA SER A 375 -33.85 -73.47 -24.17
C SER A 375 -33.15 -74.19 -23.01
N GLN A 376 -32.60 -73.47 -22.04
CA GLN A 376 -31.97 -74.07 -20.85
C GLN A 376 -33.02 -74.66 -19.91
N ILE A 377 -34.18 -74.02 -19.77
CA ILE A 377 -35.32 -74.58 -19.02
C ILE A 377 -35.79 -75.87 -19.69
N LEU A 378 -35.93 -75.89 -21.02
CA LEU A 378 -36.28 -77.09 -21.78
C LEU A 378 -35.23 -78.20 -21.63
N ILE A 379 -33.94 -77.87 -21.65
CA ILE A 379 -32.88 -78.86 -21.40
C ILE A 379 -33.00 -79.42 -19.99
N ILE A 380 -33.20 -78.58 -18.97
CA ILE A 380 -33.40 -79.04 -17.57
C ILE A 380 -34.65 -79.93 -17.47
N PHE A 381 -35.78 -79.56 -18.08
CA PHE A 381 -36.99 -80.39 -18.05
C PHE A 381 -36.83 -81.70 -18.82
N ILE A 382 -36.12 -81.69 -19.95
CA ILE A 382 -35.78 -82.92 -20.69
C ILE A 382 -34.86 -83.79 -19.85
N PHE A 383 -33.85 -83.21 -19.19
CA PHE A 383 -32.92 -83.93 -18.32
C PHE A 383 -33.61 -84.52 -17.10
N ILE A 384 -34.50 -83.77 -16.44
CA ILE A 384 -35.31 -84.25 -15.31
C ILE A 384 -36.25 -85.37 -15.77
N LYS A 385 -36.92 -85.23 -16.92
CA LYS A 385 -37.75 -86.32 -17.48
C LYS A 385 -36.92 -87.54 -17.84
N PHE A 386 -35.70 -87.37 -18.34
CA PHE A 386 -34.78 -88.46 -18.64
C PHE A 386 -34.33 -89.19 -17.36
N ILE A 387 -34.03 -88.45 -16.28
CA ILE A 387 -33.69 -89.02 -14.97
C ILE A 387 -34.88 -89.81 -14.40
N PHE A 388 -36.11 -89.29 -14.49
CA PHE A 388 -37.33 -90.01 -14.08
C PHE A 388 -37.69 -91.21 -14.96
N LEU A 389 -37.11 -91.33 -16.16
CA LEU A 389 -37.26 -92.50 -17.04
C LEU A 389 -36.16 -93.56 -16.80
N LEU A 390 -35.08 -93.20 -16.11
CA LEU A 390 -33.94 -94.08 -15.81
C LEU A 390 -33.95 -94.64 -14.37
N LEU A 391 -34.74 -94.03 -13.47
CA LEU A 391 -35.12 -94.56 -12.16
C LEU A 391 -36.42 -95.34 -12.27
#